data_AF-A0A536VLV8-F1
#
_entry.id   AF-A0A536VLV8-F1
#
_cell.length_a   1.000
_cell.length_b   1.000
_cell.length_c   1.000
_cell.angle_alpha   90.00
_cell.angle_beta   90.00
_cell.angle_gamma   90.00
#
_symmetry.space_group_name_H-M   'P 1'
#
loop_
_entity.id
_entity.type
_entity.pdbx_description
1 polymer ?
#
loop_
_entity_poly.entity_id
_entity_poly.type
_entity_poly.pdbx_seq_one_letter_code
_entity_poly.pdbx_strand_id
1 'polypeptide(L)'
;MPLDAVLLSRLQFFWVIALHILLPAFTVGLAAYIAVLEGLHFTTKRPVYLRLSRFWLKIFAVSFGMGVVSGIVMPFQLGTNWSRFSDATADVTGPLVAYEALTAFFLEAGFLGVLLFGRDRVPPWMHFFAAVMVAAGTLLSTFWIIAMNSWMQTPSGHVIAGGRFLADDWFQVIFNPSFPYRLVHTAMAFFITTALVVAGVAAYHLRGGRFIEEGTTMLKMAFGLLALLVPLQIFIGDLHGLNTREYQPAKLAAIEANWSTQSHMPLLLFAWPDEDAESNRFELGIPELGSVIITHDADGVVRGLKDWKREDRPPVAITFFSFRLMVGVGLAMLALVIYGGWV
;
A
#
# COMPACT_ATOMS: atom_id res chain seq x y z
N MET A 1 -29.29 4.23 -8.78
CA MET A 1 -29.21 2.84 -8.26
C MET A 1 -30.02 2.77 -6.97
N PRO A 2 -30.94 1.81 -6.80
CA PRO A 2 -31.59 1.58 -5.51
C PRO A 2 -30.54 1.19 -4.45
N LEU A 3 -30.76 1.59 -3.20
CA LEU A 3 -29.93 1.19 -2.06
C LEU A 3 -30.16 -0.30 -1.74
N ASP A 4 -29.53 -1.18 -2.51
CA ASP A 4 -29.59 -2.62 -2.26
C ASP A 4 -28.52 -3.08 -1.25
N ALA A 5 -28.66 -4.31 -0.76
CA ALA A 5 -27.74 -4.88 0.24
C ALA A 5 -26.29 -4.95 -0.26
N VAL A 6 -26.08 -5.14 -1.58
CA VAL A 6 -24.74 -5.24 -2.18
C VAL A 6 -24.06 -3.88 -2.15
N LEU A 7 -24.75 -2.81 -2.56
CA LEU A 7 -24.23 -1.45 -2.52
C LEU A 7 -23.96 -1.01 -1.07
N LEU A 8 -24.88 -1.27 -0.14
CA LEU A 8 -24.68 -0.95 1.28
C LEU A 8 -23.47 -1.70 1.86
N SER A 9 -23.29 -2.97 1.50
CA SER A 9 -22.12 -3.76 1.92
C SER A 9 -20.82 -3.22 1.35
N ARG A 10 -20.80 -2.78 0.08
CA ARG A 10 -19.64 -2.11 -0.55
C ARG A 10 -19.29 -0.80 0.15
N LEU A 11 -20.29 0.04 0.44
CA LEU A 11 -20.07 1.31 1.13
C LEU A 11 -19.58 1.13 2.56
N GLN A 12 -20.14 0.14 3.28
CA GLN A 12 -19.70 -0.17 4.64
C GLN A 12 -18.26 -0.70 4.65
N PHE A 13 -17.93 -1.63 3.75
CA PHE A 13 -16.57 -2.18 3.64
C PHE A 13 -15.58 -1.10 3.21
N PHE A 14 -15.96 -0.23 2.27
CA PHE A 14 -15.17 0.94 1.85
C PHE A 14 -14.81 1.83 3.05
N TRP A 15 -15.78 2.18 3.91
CA TRP A 15 -15.49 3.03 5.06
C TRP A 15 -14.52 2.38 6.05
N VAL A 16 -14.70 1.10 6.33
CA VAL A 16 -13.81 0.38 7.26
C VAL A 16 -12.41 0.29 6.69
N ILE A 17 -12.24 -0.14 5.44
CA ILE A 17 -10.90 -0.32 4.86
C ILE A 17 -10.20 1.02 4.60
N ALA A 18 -10.93 2.07 4.19
CA ALA A 18 -10.37 3.39 3.97
C ALA A 18 -9.86 4.04 5.26
N LEU A 19 -10.55 3.83 6.39
CA LEU A 19 -10.07 4.29 7.69
C LEU A 19 -8.94 3.40 8.23
N HIS A 20 -9.09 2.09 8.07
CA HIS A 20 -8.09 1.14 8.56
C HIS A 20 -6.75 1.38 7.90
N ILE A 21 -6.66 1.45 6.56
CA ILE A 21 -5.39 1.51 5.82
C ILE A 21 -4.50 2.70 6.18
N LEU A 22 -5.09 3.81 6.66
CA LEU A 22 -4.32 4.98 7.11
C LEU A 22 -3.40 4.66 8.28
N LEU A 23 -3.76 3.66 9.08
CA LEU A 23 -3.05 3.27 10.30
C LEU A 23 -1.84 2.39 10.00
N PRO A 24 -1.95 1.19 9.36
CA PRO A 24 -0.80 0.40 8.97
C PRO A 24 0.09 1.11 7.96
N ALA A 25 -0.47 1.94 7.06
CA ALA A 25 0.34 2.72 6.14
C ALA A 25 1.33 3.66 6.83
N PHE A 26 1.00 4.09 8.05
CA PHE A 26 1.89 4.87 8.89
C PHE A 26 2.68 4.02 9.88
N THR A 27 2.07 3.02 10.54
CA THR A 27 2.71 2.26 11.63
C THR A 27 3.74 1.26 11.15
N VAL A 28 3.58 0.66 9.95
CA VAL A 28 4.59 -0.27 9.40
C VAL A 28 5.92 0.45 9.22
N GLY A 29 5.91 1.59 8.52
CA GLY A 29 7.13 2.38 8.33
C GLY A 29 7.63 3.00 9.64
N LEU A 30 6.73 3.38 10.55
CA LEU A 30 7.12 3.96 11.84
C LEU A 30 7.78 2.94 12.77
N ALA A 31 7.33 1.68 12.78
CA ALA A 31 7.96 0.60 13.52
C ALA A 31 9.41 0.41 13.05
N ALA A 32 9.63 0.35 11.74
CA ALA A 32 10.97 0.27 11.17
C ALA A 32 11.82 1.51 11.50
N TYR A 33 11.24 2.71 11.43
CA TYR A 33 11.93 3.94 11.81
C TYR A 33 12.37 3.93 13.28
N ILE A 34 11.50 3.49 14.19
CA ILE A 34 11.83 3.32 15.62
C ILE A 34 12.95 2.29 15.78
N ALA A 35 12.89 1.15 15.09
CA ALA A 35 13.95 0.14 15.12
C ALA A 35 15.30 0.70 14.65
N VAL A 36 15.31 1.53 13.59
CA VAL A 36 16.52 2.22 13.14
C VAL A 36 17.04 3.20 14.19
N LEU A 37 16.17 4.01 14.81
CA LEU A 37 16.57 4.93 15.88
C LEU A 37 17.16 4.19 17.08
N GLU A 38 16.56 3.07 17.48
CA GLU A 38 17.09 2.20 18.52
C GLU A 38 18.44 1.60 18.16
N GLY A 39 18.60 1.11 16.94
CA GLY A 39 19.89 0.57 16.46
C GLY A 39 20.98 1.64 16.41
N LEU A 40 20.66 2.84 15.92
CA LEU A 40 21.58 3.97 15.89
C LEU A 40 21.93 4.43 17.31
N HIS A 41 20.99 4.47 18.24
CA HIS A 41 21.28 4.75 19.64
C HIS A 41 22.14 3.64 20.27
N PHE A 42 21.81 2.38 20.01
CA PHE A 42 22.52 1.23 20.55
C PHE A 42 24.00 1.22 20.14
N THR A 43 24.29 1.57 18.89
CA THR A 43 25.65 1.62 18.32
C THR A 43 26.39 2.91 18.64
N THR A 44 25.79 4.06 18.37
CA THR A 44 26.48 5.37 18.48
C THR A 44 26.41 6.00 19.87
N LYS A 45 25.50 5.52 20.73
CA LYS A 45 25.18 6.09 22.06
C LYS A 45 24.74 7.56 22.02
N ARG A 46 24.45 8.12 20.85
CA ARG A 46 23.99 9.51 20.73
C ARG A 46 22.59 9.66 21.34
N PRO A 47 22.36 10.67 22.20
CA PRO A 47 21.10 10.82 22.93
C PRO A 47 19.93 11.27 22.05
N VAL A 48 20.20 11.96 20.93
CA VAL A 48 19.16 12.43 20.00
C VAL A 48 18.28 11.29 19.48
N TYR A 49 18.88 10.15 19.11
CA TYR A 49 18.14 8.99 18.60
C TYR A 49 17.21 8.39 19.66
N LEU A 50 17.65 8.35 20.93
CA LEU A 50 16.82 7.89 22.03
C LEU A 50 15.64 8.84 22.29
N ARG A 51 15.85 10.17 22.23
CA ARG A 51 14.78 11.16 22.38
C ARG A 51 13.75 11.04 21.27
N LEU A 52 14.21 10.92 20.02
CA LEU A 52 13.36 10.70 18.85
C LEU A 52 12.56 9.39 18.97
N SER A 53 13.21 8.29 19.33
CA SER A 53 12.53 7.00 19.49
C SER A 53 11.44 7.08 20.57
N ARG A 54 11.74 7.66 21.74
CA ARG A 54 10.73 7.86 22.80
C ARG A 54 9.55 8.73 22.34
N PHE A 55 9.80 9.73 21.51
CA PHE A 55 8.76 10.58 20.95
C PHE A 55 7.85 9.79 20.00
N TRP A 56 8.44 9.13 19.00
CA TRP A 56 7.70 8.38 17.99
C TRP A 56 7.02 7.13 18.55
N LEU A 57 7.60 6.50 19.56
CA LEU A 57 7.02 5.31 20.19
C LEU A 57 5.66 5.59 20.84
N LYS A 58 5.44 6.80 21.38
CA LYS A 58 4.14 7.19 21.92
C LYS A 58 3.09 7.33 20.82
N ILE A 59 3.46 7.96 19.72
CA ILE A 59 2.58 8.15 18.56
C ILE A 59 2.26 6.79 17.94
N PHE A 60 3.29 5.95 17.76
CA PHE A 60 3.18 4.58 17.29
C PHE A 60 2.18 3.79 18.14
N ALA A 61 2.30 3.81 19.47
CA ALA A 61 1.41 3.06 20.36
C ALA A 61 -0.09 3.42 20.16
N VAL A 62 -0.39 4.71 19.99
CA VAL A 62 -1.77 5.18 19.77
C VAL A 62 -2.29 4.76 18.39
N SER A 63 -1.52 5.04 17.33
CA SER A 63 -1.90 4.66 15.97
C SER A 63 -2.00 3.15 15.80
N PHE A 64 -1.08 2.40 16.40
CA PHE A 64 -1.07 0.94 16.39
C PHE A 64 -2.28 0.35 17.10
N GLY A 65 -2.60 0.85 18.31
CA GLY A 65 -3.78 0.41 19.04
C GLY A 65 -5.08 0.63 18.25
N MET A 66 -5.22 1.78 17.58
CA MET A 66 -6.34 2.04 16.67
C MET A 66 -6.32 1.10 15.45
N GLY A 67 -5.13 0.78 14.95
CA GLY A 67 -4.93 -0.17 13.84
C GLY A 67 -5.45 -1.55 14.19
N VAL A 68 -5.14 -2.06 15.39
CA VAL A 68 -5.65 -3.34 15.88
C VAL A 68 -7.17 -3.33 15.97
N VAL A 69 -7.77 -2.29 16.59
CA VAL A 69 -9.23 -2.20 16.74
C VAL A 69 -9.95 -2.19 15.40
N SER A 70 -9.50 -1.36 14.46
CA SER A 70 -10.09 -1.29 13.13
C SER A 70 -9.82 -2.55 12.30
N GLY A 71 -8.66 -3.20 12.49
CA GLY A 71 -8.27 -4.42 11.80
C GLY A 71 -9.15 -5.61 12.14
N ILE A 72 -9.50 -5.76 13.42
CA ILE A 72 -10.39 -6.83 13.90
C ILE A 72 -11.75 -6.79 13.19
N VAL A 73 -12.26 -5.60 12.84
CA VAL A 73 -13.57 -5.44 12.19
C VAL A 73 -13.61 -6.05 10.79
N MET A 74 -12.50 -6.02 10.04
CA MET A 74 -12.48 -6.42 8.63
C MET A 74 -12.76 -7.92 8.40
N PRO A 75 -12.08 -8.88 9.07
CA PRO A 75 -12.41 -10.30 8.94
C PRO A 75 -13.86 -10.62 9.28
N PHE A 76 -14.43 -9.97 10.31
CA PHE A 76 -15.84 -10.14 10.64
C PHE A 76 -16.76 -9.65 9.51
N GLN A 77 -16.45 -8.52 8.88
CA GLN A 77 -17.22 -8.02 7.74
C GLN A 77 -17.15 -8.93 6.51
N LEU A 78 -16.01 -9.58 6.26
CA LEU A 78 -15.91 -10.59 5.21
C LEU A 78 -16.87 -11.75 5.48
N GLY A 79 -16.97 -12.20 6.73
CA GLY A 79 -17.91 -13.24 7.13
C GLY A 79 -19.38 -12.82 7.05
N THR A 80 -19.74 -11.65 7.60
CA THR A 80 -21.14 -11.22 7.72
C THR A 80 -21.72 -10.71 6.41
N ASN A 81 -20.98 -9.87 5.69
CA ASN A 81 -21.50 -9.15 4.51
C ASN A 81 -21.16 -9.87 3.20
N TRP A 82 -20.13 -10.72 3.21
CA TRP A 82 -19.62 -11.42 2.03
C TRP A 82 -19.62 -12.94 2.25
N SER A 83 -20.68 -13.48 2.84
CA SER A 83 -20.77 -14.89 3.26
C SER A 83 -20.52 -15.90 2.14
N ARG A 84 -21.03 -15.65 0.92
CA ARG A 84 -20.80 -16.52 -0.25
C ARG A 84 -19.35 -16.47 -0.73
N PHE A 85 -18.71 -15.29 -0.70
CA PHE A 85 -17.29 -15.17 -1.00
C PHE A 85 -16.45 -15.90 0.04
N SER A 86 -16.78 -15.73 1.32
CA SER A 86 -16.10 -16.42 2.42
C SER A 86 -16.24 -17.93 2.31
N ASP A 87 -17.45 -18.44 2.08
CA ASP A 87 -17.68 -19.89 1.91
C ASP A 87 -16.94 -20.47 0.71
N ALA A 88 -16.94 -19.75 -0.43
CA ALA A 88 -16.26 -20.21 -1.64
C ALA A 88 -14.73 -20.19 -1.53
N THR A 89 -14.16 -19.24 -0.77
CA THR A 89 -12.69 -19.01 -0.75
C THR A 89 -12.01 -19.41 0.54
N ALA A 90 -12.76 -19.83 1.57
CA ALA A 90 -12.24 -20.10 2.91
C ALA A 90 -11.03 -21.05 2.94
N ASP A 91 -11.02 -22.06 2.06
CA ASP A 91 -9.95 -23.07 2.02
C ASP A 91 -8.62 -22.50 1.46
N VAL A 92 -8.64 -21.31 0.86
CA VAL A 92 -7.45 -20.56 0.43
C VAL A 92 -7.21 -19.34 1.31
N THR A 93 -8.21 -18.47 1.48
CA THR A 93 -8.06 -17.18 2.17
C THR A 93 -7.98 -17.34 3.69
N GLY A 94 -8.66 -18.34 4.25
CA GLY A 94 -8.66 -18.62 5.69
C GLY A 94 -7.27 -18.89 6.25
N PRO A 95 -6.48 -19.82 5.68
CA PRO A 95 -5.10 -20.05 6.08
C PRO A 95 -4.20 -18.80 5.98
N LEU A 96 -4.32 -17.99 4.92
CA LEU A 96 -3.52 -16.77 4.77
C LEU A 96 -3.78 -15.77 5.91
N VAL A 97 -5.05 -15.54 6.26
CA VAL A 97 -5.44 -14.68 7.40
C VAL A 97 -5.03 -15.30 8.73
N ALA A 98 -5.12 -16.62 8.87
CA ALA A 98 -4.68 -17.31 10.08
C ALA A 98 -3.16 -17.18 10.29
N TYR A 99 -2.37 -17.31 9.23
CA TYR A 99 -0.91 -17.11 9.30
C TYR A 99 -0.54 -15.67 9.61
N GLU A 100 -1.28 -14.69 9.11
CA GLU A 100 -1.12 -13.28 9.53
C GLU A 100 -1.23 -13.17 11.06
N ALA A 101 -2.32 -13.68 11.63
CA ALA A 101 -2.52 -13.63 13.08
C ALA A 101 -1.40 -14.38 13.83
N LEU A 102 -1.13 -15.64 13.46
CA LEU A 102 -0.20 -16.53 14.16
C LEU A 102 1.26 -16.07 14.10
N THR A 103 1.70 -15.53 12.97
CA THR A 103 3.11 -15.21 12.75
C THR A 103 3.42 -13.73 12.91
N ALA A 104 2.54 -12.84 12.44
CA ALA A 104 2.77 -11.40 12.50
C ALA A 104 2.22 -10.80 13.80
N PHE A 105 0.95 -11.00 14.11
CA PHE A 105 0.32 -10.33 15.27
C PHE A 105 0.88 -10.84 16.60
N PHE A 106 1.17 -12.13 16.74
CA PHE A 106 1.80 -12.65 17.95
C PHE A 106 3.25 -12.15 18.13
N LEU A 107 4.01 -12.04 17.04
CA LEU A 107 5.38 -11.49 17.08
C LEU A 107 5.33 -10.01 17.48
N GLU A 108 4.52 -9.25 16.74
CA GLU A 108 3.78 -8.06 17.14
C GLU A 108 3.64 -7.80 18.65
N ALA A 109 2.53 -8.30 19.17
CA ALA A 109 2.04 -8.07 20.51
C ALA A 109 3.02 -8.59 21.57
N GLY A 110 3.72 -9.70 21.29
CA GLY A 110 4.70 -10.29 22.20
C GLY A 110 5.87 -9.35 22.50
N PHE A 111 6.42 -8.70 21.47
CA PHE A 111 7.55 -7.77 21.65
C PHE A 111 7.13 -6.33 21.89
N LEU A 112 5.92 -5.94 21.51
CA LEU A 112 5.41 -4.60 21.73
C LEU A 112 5.40 -4.20 23.22
N GLY A 113 5.02 -5.12 24.11
CA GLY A 113 5.06 -4.85 25.55
C GLY A 113 6.47 -4.53 26.06
N VAL A 114 7.48 -5.25 25.56
CA VAL A 114 8.90 -4.99 25.87
C VAL A 114 9.34 -3.65 25.27
N LEU A 115 8.93 -3.34 24.05
CA LEU A 115 9.25 -2.09 23.38
C LEU A 115 8.69 -0.88 24.16
N LEU A 116 7.43 -0.95 24.60
CA LEU A 116 6.75 0.13 25.32
C LEU A 116 7.21 0.29 26.77
N PHE A 117 7.39 -0.81 27.51
CA PHE A 117 7.54 -0.78 28.97
C PHE A 117 8.85 -1.40 29.49
N GLY A 118 9.61 -2.05 28.61
CA GLY A 118 10.80 -2.83 28.97
C GLY A 118 12.08 -2.03 29.08
N ARG A 119 12.10 -0.74 28.70
CA ARG A 119 13.34 0.04 28.57
C ARG A 119 14.27 0.03 29.79
N ASP A 120 13.69 0.13 30.99
CA ASP A 120 14.43 0.10 32.26
C ASP A 120 14.33 -1.27 32.97
N ARG A 121 13.78 -2.29 32.30
CA ARG A 121 13.51 -3.63 32.84
C ARG A 121 14.25 -4.75 32.12
N VAL A 122 14.67 -4.54 30.88
CA VAL A 122 15.45 -5.50 30.09
C VAL A 122 16.80 -4.90 29.69
N PRO A 123 17.80 -5.75 29.39
CA PRO A 123 19.07 -5.27 28.86
C PRO A 123 18.89 -4.44 27.57
N PRO A 124 19.75 -3.45 27.28
CA PRO A 124 19.60 -2.59 26.09
C PRO A 124 19.54 -3.35 24.76
N TRP A 125 20.26 -4.46 24.62
CA TRP A 125 20.22 -5.30 23.42
C TRP A 125 18.85 -5.96 23.23
N MET A 126 18.17 -6.34 24.31
CA MET A 126 16.85 -6.96 24.28
C MET A 126 15.78 -5.94 23.93
N HIS A 127 15.93 -4.69 24.39
CA HIS A 127 15.05 -3.60 24.01
C HIS A 127 15.16 -3.28 22.51
N PHE A 128 16.40 -3.20 21.99
CA PHE A 128 16.63 -3.05 20.55
C PHE A 128 16.08 -4.25 19.76
N PHE A 129 16.32 -5.47 20.21
CA PHE A 129 15.78 -6.68 19.58
C PHE A 129 14.24 -6.64 19.52
N ALA A 130 13.57 -6.21 20.60
CA ALA A 130 12.13 -6.02 20.60
C ALA A 130 11.66 -5.00 19.55
N ALA A 131 12.39 -3.89 19.37
CA ALA A 131 12.07 -2.92 18.31
C ALA A 131 12.17 -3.55 16.91
N VAL A 132 13.19 -4.37 16.67
CA VAL A 132 13.36 -5.08 15.39
C VAL A 132 12.25 -6.12 15.18
N MET A 133 11.87 -6.88 16.22
CA MET A 133 10.78 -7.87 16.13
C MET A 133 9.43 -7.22 15.86
N VAL A 134 9.15 -6.05 16.46
CA VAL A 134 7.93 -5.29 16.14
C VAL A 134 7.94 -4.84 14.68
N ALA A 135 9.05 -4.28 14.19
CA ALA A 135 9.16 -3.88 12.79
C ALA A 135 9.07 -5.08 11.81
N ALA A 136 9.65 -6.22 12.16
CA ALA A 136 9.53 -7.44 11.37
C ALA A 136 8.09 -7.99 11.37
N GLY A 137 7.41 -7.94 12.52
CA GLY A 137 6.01 -8.33 12.66
C GLY A 137 5.08 -7.51 11.76
N THR A 138 5.22 -6.18 11.76
CA THR A 138 4.38 -5.31 10.90
C THR A 138 4.60 -5.56 9.41
N LEU A 139 5.85 -5.84 8.99
CA LEU A 139 6.16 -6.23 7.61
C LEU A 139 5.63 -7.62 7.26
N LEU A 140 5.66 -8.56 8.20
CA LEU A 140 5.11 -9.90 8.00
C LEU A 140 3.57 -9.86 7.90
N SER A 141 2.90 -8.96 8.64
CA SER A 141 1.46 -8.73 8.45
C SER A 141 1.19 -8.17 7.05
N THR A 142 1.98 -7.18 6.61
CA THR A 142 1.90 -6.65 5.24
C THR A 142 2.08 -7.75 4.19
N PHE A 143 3.01 -8.68 4.41
CA PHE A 143 3.21 -9.84 3.54
C PHE A 143 1.93 -10.68 3.40
N TRP A 144 1.34 -11.13 4.50
CA TRP A 144 0.19 -12.05 4.46
C TRP A 144 -1.08 -11.40 3.91
N ILE A 145 -1.38 -10.15 4.32
CA ILE A 145 -2.58 -9.47 3.83
C ILE A 145 -2.46 -9.13 2.34
N ILE A 146 -1.26 -8.79 1.87
CA ILE A 146 -1.03 -8.56 0.45
C ILE A 146 -0.99 -9.87 -0.34
N ALA A 147 -0.55 -10.99 0.24
CA ALA A 147 -0.67 -12.30 -0.40
C ALA A 147 -2.14 -12.64 -0.68
N MET A 148 -3.01 -12.47 0.32
CA MET A 148 -4.45 -12.65 0.16
C MET A 148 -5.04 -11.70 -0.90
N ASN A 149 -4.77 -10.40 -0.81
CA ASN A 149 -5.29 -9.42 -1.76
C ASN A 149 -4.79 -9.68 -3.19
N SER A 150 -3.54 -10.11 -3.35
CA SER A 150 -2.97 -10.43 -4.66
C SER A 150 -3.59 -11.70 -5.23
N TRP A 151 -3.84 -12.71 -4.40
CA TRP A 151 -4.55 -13.92 -4.82
C TRP A 151 -5.98 -13.62 -5.27
N MET A 152 -6.69 -12.71 -4.58
CA MET A 152 -8.02 -12.25 -5.01
C MET A 152 -8.02 -11.57 -6.39
N GLN A 153 -6.87 -11.13 -6.87
CA GLN A 153 -6.72 -10.35 -8.10
C GLN A 153 -6.18 -11.18 -9.25
N THR A 154 -5.23 -12.07 -8.95
CA THR A 154 -4.65 -13.03 -9.88
C THR A 154 -4.64 -14.42 -9.22
N PRO A 155 -5.79 -15.11 -9.10
CA PRO A 155 -5.86 -16.41 -8.42
C PRO A 155 -5.04 -17.46 -9.16
N SER A 156 -4.16 -18.15 -8.44
CA SER A 156 -3.31 -19.24 -8.93
C SER A 156 -3.16 -20.33 -7.87
N GLY A 157 -2.66 -21.50 -8.27
CA GLY A 157 -2.41 -22.63 -7.35
C GLY A 157 -3.66 -23.21 -6.70
N HIS A 158 -4.83 -23.12 -7.34
CA HIS A 158 -6.09 -23.63 -6.80
C HIS A 158 -6.84 -24.50 -7.81
N VAL A 159 -7.69 -25.38 -7.29
CA VAL A 159 -8.69 -26.12 -8.06
C VAL A 159 -10.09 -25.76 -7.54
N ILE A 160 -11.08 -25.81 -8.43
CA ILE A 160 -12.48 -25.58 -8.04
C ILE A 160 -13.20 -26.92 -7.93
N ALA A 161 -13.66 -27.25 -6.73
CA ALA A 161 -14.42 -28.47 -6.46
C ALA A 161 -15.62 -28.15 -5.56
N GLY A 162 -16.81 -28.60 -5.93
CA GLY A 162 -18.03 -28.37 -5.14
C GLY A 162 -18.39 -26.89 -4.95
N GLY A 163 -17.99 -26.01 -5.88
CA GLY A 163 -18.20 -24.56 -5.78
C GLY A 163 -17.23 -23.83 -4.84
N ARG A 164 -16.19 -24.51 -4.35
CA ARG A 164 -15.14 -23.95 -3.49
C ARG A 164 -13.79 -23.95 -4.18
N PHE A 165 -12.99 -22.95 -3.85
CA PHE A 165 -11.58 -22.84 -4.22
C PHE A 165 -10.76 -23.61 -3.21
N LEU A 166 -10.12 -24.70 -3.64
CA LEU A 166 -9.21 -25.50 -2.81
C LEU A 166 -7.77 -25.21 -3.22
N ALA A 167 -6.89 -24.98 -2.24
CA ALA A 167 -5.47 -24.81 -2.51
C ALA A 167 -4.86 -26.13 -3.01
N ASP A 168 -4.23 -26.08 -4.18
CA ASP A 168 -3.50 -27.19 -4.80
C ASP A 168 -1.98 -26.98 -4.62
N ASP A 169 -1.50 -25.76 -4.90
CA ASP A 169 -0.11 -25.35 -4.72
C ASP A 169 -0.04 -24.05 -3.88
N TRP A 170 0.34 -24.20 -2.61
CA TRP A 170 0.47 -23.08 -1.68
C TRP A 170 1.54 -22.06 -2.09
N PHE A 171 2.59 -22.48 -2.78
CA PHE A 171 3.62 -21.56 -3.26
C PHE A 171 3.01 -20.64 -4.33
N GLN A 172 2.25 -21.20 -5.28
CA GLN A 172 1.55 -20.41 -6.29
C GLN A 172 0.39 -19.58 -5.73
N VAL A 173 -0.26 -20.03 -4.65
CA VAL A 173 -1.28 -19.23 -3.95
C VAL A 173 -0.66 -17.97 -3.37
N ILE A 174 0.44 -18.12 -2.61
CA ILE A 174 1.12 -17.02 -1.92
C ILE A 174 1.84 -16.12 -2.92
N PHE A 175 2.69 -16.69 -3.78
CA PHE A 175 3.51 -16.00 -4.76
C PHE A 175 2.84 -15.98 -6.14
N ASN A 176 1.56 -15.61 -6.16
CA ASN A 176 0.80 -15.42 -7.40
C ASN A 176 1.38 -14.27 -8.26
N PRO A 177 1.04 -14.18 -9.56
CA PRO A 177 1.73 -13.29 -10.50
C PRO A 177 1.77 -11.81 -10.10
N SER A 178 0.75 -11.31 -9.39
CA SER A 178 0.73 -9.91 -8.96
C SER A 178 1.34 -9.65 -7.58
N PHE A 179 1.64 -10.70 -6.81
CA PHE A 179 2.06 -10.58 -5.41
C PHE A 179 3.38 -9.81 -5.21
N PRO A 180 4.50 -10.13 -5.89
CA PRO A 180 5.77 -9.44 -5.64
C PRO A 180 5.67 -7.93 -5.90
N TYR A 181 4.99 -7.54 -7.00
CA TYR A 181 4.79 -6.15 -7.36
C TYR A 181 3.92 -5.41 -6.36
N ARG A 182 2.79 -6.00 -5.94
CA ARG A 182 1.90 -5.40 -4.93
C ARG A 182 2.60 -5.27 -3.58
N LEU A 183 3.32 -6.30 -3.14
CA LEU A 183 4.03 -6.29 -1.86
C LEU A 183 5.07 -5.16 -1.82
N VAL A 184 5.95 -5.11 -2.82
CA VAL A 184 7.02 -4.11 -2.87
C VAL A 184 6.43 -2.71 -3.00
N HIS A 185 5.45 -2.51 -3.91
CA HIS A 185 4.81 -1.21 -4.10
C HIS A 185 4.10 -0.71 -2.84
N THR A 186 3.40 -1.59 -2.10
CA THR A 186 2.70 -1.22 -0.86
C THR A 186 3.67 -0.98 0.30
N ALA A 187 4.63 -1.88 0.54
CA ALA A 187 5.59 -1.74 1.63
C ALA A 187 6.45 -0.47 1.48
N MET A 188 6.90 -0.18 0.25
CA MET A 188 7.62 1.06 -0.03
C MET A 188 6.74 2.31 0.18
N ALA A 189 5.48 2.27 -0.25
CA ALA A 189 4.55 3.38 -0.03
C ALA A 189 4.35 3.67 1.47
N PHE A 190 4.36 2.65 2.32
CA PHE A 190 4.30 2.81 3.77
C PHE A 190 5.54 3.50 4.32
N PHE A 191 6.75 3.09 3.89
CA PHE A 191 7.99 3.78 4.27
C PHE A 191 8.03 5.23 3.81
N ILE A 192 7.59 5.51 2.57
CA ILE A 192 7.50 6.87 2.03
C ILE A 192 6.52 7.71 2.83
N THR A 193 5.37 7.15 3.17
CA THR A 193 4.33 7.82 3.97
C THR A 193 4.88 8.18 5.35
N THR A 194 5.51 7.24 6.06
CA THR A 194 6.17 7.53 7.34
C THR A 194 7.24 8.60 7.19
N ALA A 195 8.10 8.52 6.17
CA ALA A 195 9.16 9.51 5.98
C ALA A 195 8.62 10.92 5.72
N LEU A 196 7.54 11.06 4.93
CA LEU A 196 6.86 12.35 4.74
C LEU A 196 6.25 12.88 6.05
N VAL A 197 5.64 12.02 6.86
CA VAL A 197 5.11 12.42 8.17
C VAL A 197 6.24 12.88 9.11
N VAL A 198 7.35 12.13 9.16
CA VAL A 198 8.54 12.48 9.95
C VAL A 198 9.14 13.80 9.47
N ALA A 199 9.28 14.00 8.15
CA ALA A 199 9.74 15.25 7.56
C ALA A 199 8.81 16.43 7.87
N GLY A 200 7.50 16.23 7.82
CA GLY A 200 6.50 17.24 8.17
C GLY A 200 6.59 17.68 9.62
N VAL A 201 6.70 16.74 10.56
CA VAL A 201 6.90 17.02 11.99
C VAL A 201 8.24 17.73 12.23
N ALA A 202 9.31 17.29 11.56
CA ALA A 202 10.62 17.93 11.62
C ALA A 202 10.58 19.39 11.14
N ALA A 203 9.99 19.63 9.97
CA ALA A 203 9.85 20.96 9.39
C ALA A 203 9.03 21.88 10.29
N TYR A 204 7.96 21.37 10.92
CA TYR A 204 7.15 22.13 11.86
C TYR A 204 7.97 22.61 13.08
N HIS A 205 8.79 21.73 13.67
CA HIS A 205 9.65 22.10 14.80
C HIS A 205 10.75 23.09 14.40
N LEU A 206 11.43 22.85 13.28
CA LEU A 206 12.49 23.70 12.77
C LEU A 206 11.98 25.10 12.41
N ARG A 207 10.82 25.21 11.75
CA ARG A 207 10.20 26.51 11.43
C ARG A 207 9.85 27.31 12.68
N GLY A 208 9.55 26.63 13.79
CA GLY A 208 9.31 27.27 15.08
C GLY A 208 10.57 27.59 15.87
N GLY A 209 11.77 27.32 15.36
CA GLY A 209 13.03 27.51 16.09
C GLY A 209 13.19 26.60 17.30
N ARG A 210 12.49 25.46 17.34
CA ARG A 210 12.47 24.52 18.49
C ARG A 210 13.04 23.17 18.10
N PHE A 211 13.61 22.45 19.06
CA PHE A 211 14.12 21.08 18.89
C PHE A 211 15.01 20.94 17.64
N ILE A 212 15.97 21.87 17.49
CA ILE A 212 16.76 22.00 16.27
C ILE A 212 17.53 20.71 15.96
N GLU A 213 18.17 20.10 16.97
CA GLU A 213 18.92 18.86 16.79
C GLU A 213 18.03 17.69 16.32
N GLU A 214 16.87 17.50 16.96
CA GLU A 214 15.88 16.48 16.62
C GLU A 214 15.29 16.71 15.24
N GLY A 215 14.85 17.95 14.96
CA GLY A 215 14.26 18.35 13.69
C GLY A 215 15.24 18.14 12.54
N THR A 216 16.49 18.60 12.67
CA THR A 216 17.50 18.39 11.63
C THR A 216 17.81 16.90 11.44
N THR A 217 17.86 16.11 12.52
CA THR A 217 18.11 14.67 12.42
C THR A 217 16.97 13.94 11.70
N MET A 218 15.71 14.21 12.09
CA MET A 218 14.53 13.65 11.44
C MET A 218 14.47 14.02 9.96
N LEU A 219 14.70 15.30 9.63
CA LEU A 219 14.64 15.78 8.25
C LEU A 219 15.70 15.09 7.37
N LYS A 220 16.95 14.97 7.85
CA LYS A 220 18.03 14.29 7.13
C LYS A 220 17.72 12.81 6.90
N MET A 221 17.23 12.10 7.92
CA MET A 221 16.86 10.69 7.78
C MET A 221 15.69 10.50 6.81
N ALA A 222 14.66 11.33 6.92
CA ALA A 222 13.48 11.27 6.06
C ALA A 222 13.82 11.57 4.61
N PHE A 223 14.50 12.68 4.31
CA PHE A 223 14.90 13.01 2.94
C PHE A 223 15.90 12.02 2.36
N GLY A 224 16.82 11.48 3.17
CA GLY A 224 17.71 10.40 2.73
C GLY A 224 16.95 9.16 2.27
N LEU A 225 15.90 8.77 3.00
CA LEU A 225 15.05 7.65 2.60
C LEU A 225 14.19 7.98 1.38
N LEU A 226 13.57 9.17 1.35
CA LEU A 226 12.71 9.60 0.24
C LEU A 226 13.49 9.72 -1.07
N ALA A 227 14.74 10.22 -1.02
CA ALA A 227 15.64 10.30 -2.16
C ALA A 227 15.88 8.95 -2.84
N LEU A 228 15.89 7.87 -2.07
CA LEU A 228 16.02 6.52 -2.58
C LEU A 228 14.66 5.92 -3.00
N LEU A 229 13.67 5.98 -2.11
CA LEU A 229 12.43 5.22 -2.27
C LEU A 229 11.45 5.85 -3.25
N VAL A 230 11.39 7.18 -3.39
CA VAL A 230 10.41 7.81 -4.29
C VAL A 230 10.69 7.47 -5.77
N PRO A 231 11.93 7.60 -6.30
CA PRO A 231 12.22 7.14 -7.66
C PRO A 231 11.96 5.65 -7.85
N LEU A 232 12.35 4.83 -6.86
CA LEU A 232 12.12 3.39 -6.92
C LEU A 232 10.62 3.04 -6.88
N GLN A 233 9.80 3.78 -6.15
CA GLN A 233 8.35 3.59 -6.10
C GLN A 233 7.72 3.79 -7.48
N ILE A 234 8.16 4.83 -8.20
CA ILE A 234 7.69 5.12 -9.55
C ILE A 234 8.07 3.98 -10.50
N PHE A 235 9.32 3.51 -10.43
CA PHE A 235 9.79 2.39 -11.23
C PHE A 235 9.02 1.08 -10.93
N ILE A 236 8.82 0.74 -9.66
CA ILE A 236 8.03 -0.44 -9.27
C ILE A 236 6.56 -0.28 -9.69
N GLY A 237 6.02 0.94 -9.67
CA GLY A 237 4.68 1.25 -10.16
C GLY A 237 4.52 0.96 -11.65
N ASP A 238 5.50 1.35 -12.46
CA ASP A 238 5.56 1.02 -13.89
C ASP A 238 5.61 -0.50 -14.14
N LEU A 239 6.49 -1.21 -13.44
CA LEU A 239 6.54 -2.68 -13.51
C LEU A 239 5.22 -3.34 -13.10
N HIS A 240 4.54 -2.80 -12.07
CA HIS A 240 3.22 -3.30 -11.69
C HIS A 240 2.15 -2.99 -12.75
N GLY A 241 2.28 -1.86 -13.45
CA GLY A 241 1.47 -1.51 -14.62
C GLY A 241 1.61 -2.54 -15.75
N LEU A 242 2.83 -2.98 -16.05
CA LEU A 242 3.10 -4.04 -17.03
C LEU A 242 2.47 -5.38 -16.63
N ASN A 243 2.57 -5.76 -15.35
CA ASN A 243 1.90 -6.94 -14.83
C ASN A 243 0.36 -6.81 -14.94
N THR A 244 -0.18 -5.63 -14.62
CA THR A 244 -1.62 -5.35 -14.75
C THR A 244 -2.07 -5.43 -16.22
N ARG A 245 -1.23 -5.02 -17.17
CA ARG A 245 -1.49 -5.17 -18.61
C ARG A 245 -1.66 -6.63 -19.03
N GLU A 246 -0.83 -7.52 -18.49
CA GLU A 246 -0.88 -8.95 -18.80
C GLU A 246 -2.10 -9.63 -18.17
N TYR A 247 -2.31 -9.43 -16.87
CA TYR A 247 -3.30 -10.22 -16.11
C TYR A 247 -4.67 -9.53 -15.95
N GLN A 248 -4.72 -8.20 -16.00
CA GLN A 248 -5.94 -7.41 -15.79
C GLN A 248 -6.08 -6.22 -16.77
N PRO A 249 -6.00 -6.45 -18.10
CA PRO A 249 -6.00 -5.38 -19.10
C PRO A 249 -7.25 -4.47 -19.08
N ALA A 250 -8.41 -4.97 -18.65
CA ALA A 250 -9.61 -4.15 -18.47
C ALA A 250 -9.43 -3.06 -17.40
N LYS A 251 -8.67 -3.36 -16.33
CA LYS A 251 -8.32 -2.38 -15.29
C LYS A 251 -7.41 -1.30 -15.84
N LEU A 252 -6.42 -1.68 -16.66
CA LEU A 252 -5.52 -0.73 -17.31
C LEU A 252 -6.29 0.18 -18.30
N ALA A 253 -7.19 -0.39 -19.09
CA ALA A 253 -8.05 0.38 -19.99
C ALA A 253 -8.94 1.38 -19.22
N ALA A 254 -9.47 0.99 -18.06
CA ALA A 254 -10.23 1.87 -17.19
C ALA A 254 -9.36 2.97 -16.53
N ILE A 255 -8.14 2.62 -16.10
CA ILE A 255 -7.15 3.58 -15.58
C ILE A 255 -6.92 4.70 -16.59
N GLU A 256 -6.82 4.36 -17.87
CA GLU A 256 -6.55 5.31 -18.95
C GLU A 256 -7.81 5.87 -19.61
N ALA A 257 -9.01 5.47 -19.18
CA ALA A 257 -10.27 5.80 -19.85
C ALA A 257 -10.22 5.52 -21.38
N ASN A 258 -9.52 4.44 -21.77
CA ASN A 258 -9.32 4.05 -23.16
C ASN A 258 -10.49 3.16 -23.63
N TRP A 259 -11.34 3.69 -24.50
CA TRP A 259 -12.55 3.00 -24.95
C TRP A 259 -12.31 2.02 -26.09
N SER A 260 -11.43 2.37 -27.02
CA SER A 260 -11.17 1.59 -28.23
C SER A 260 -9.73 1.06 -28.23
N THR A 261 -9.54 -0.17 -28.73
CA THR A 261 -8.21 -0.75 -28.89
C THR A 261 -7.44 0.02 -29.97
N GLN A 262 -6.26 0.55 -29.62
CA GLN A 262 -5.48 1.42 -30.51
C GLN A 262 -3.97 1.36 -30.18
N SER A 263 -3.14 1.62 -31.19
CA SER A 263 -1.72 2.01 -31.02
C SER A 263 -1.60 3.53 -30.93
N HIS A 264 -0.41 4.05 -30.60
CA HIS A 264 -0.16 5.49 -30.43
C HIS A 264 -1.14 6.19 -29.48
N MET A 265 -1.60 5.49 -28.45
CA MET A 265 -2.60 5.99 -27.52
C MET A 265 -2.05 7.23 -26.78
N PRO A 266 -2.81 8.33 -26.67
CA PRO A 266 -2.37 9.48 -25.89
C PRO A 266 -2.34 9.15 -24.39
N LEU A 267 -1.40 9.74 -23.66
CA LEU A 267 -1.46 9.76 -22.19
C LEU A 267 -2.49 10.81 -21.77
N LEU A 268 -3.66 10.38 -21.30
CA LEU A 268 -4.73 11.30 -20.91
C LEU A 268 -4.45 11.93 -19.54
N LEU A 269 -3.99 13.19 -19.51
CA LEU A 269 -3.82 13.95 -18.27
C LEU A 269 -5.15 14.24 -17.59
N PHE A 270 -6.21 14.43 -18.39
CA PHE A 270 -7.57 14.58 -17.91
C PHE A 270 -8.55 14.01 -18.93
N ALA A 271 -9.62 13.39 -18.44
CA ALA A 271 -10.73 12.93 -19.25
C ALA A 271 -12.03 12.99 -18.44
N TRP A 272 -13.15 13.19 -19.13
CA TRP A 272 -14.47 13.01 -18.57
C TRP A 272 -15.14 11.77 -19.17
N PRO A 273 -14.95 10.58 -18.57
CA PRO A 273 -15.48 9.33 -19.12
C PRO A 273 -16.99 9.25 -18.99
N ASP A 274 -17.65 8.83 -20.07
CA ASP A 274 -19.08 8.54 -20.13
C ASP A 274 -19.30 7.08 -20.51
N GLU A 275 -19.67 6.27 -19.51
CA GLU A 275 -19.91 4.84 -19.65
C GLU A 275 -21.17 4.51 -20.47
N ASP A 276 -22.13 5.43 -20.60
CA ASP A 276 -23.32 5.24 -21.43
C ASP A 276 -23.01 5.50 -22.90
N ALA A 277 -22.21 6.53 -23.19
CA ALA A 277 -21.74 6.84 -24.54
C ALA A 277 -20.56 5.96 -25.00
N GLU A 278 -19.95 5.22 -24.07
CA GLU A 278 -18.70 4.49 -24.27
C GLU A 278 -17.61 5.35 -24.93
N SER A 279 -17.47 6.58 -24.44
CA SER A 279 -16.52 7.57 -24.93
C SER A 279 -16.18 8.57 -23.84
N ASN A 280 -15.11 9.35 -24.02
CA ASN A 280 -14.86 10.50 -23.15
C ASN A 280 -15.54 11.74 -23.76
N ARG A 281 -16.23 12.53 -22.93
CA ARG A 281 -16.88 13.79 -23.35
C ARG A 281 -15.86 14.91 -23.56
N PHE A 282 -14.74 14.83 -22.85
CA PHE A 282 -13.63 15.76 -22.92
C PHE A 282 -12.34 14.99 -22.64
N GLU A 283 -11.28 15.32 -23.34
CA GLU A 283 -9.95 14.71 -23.20
C GLU A 283 -8.87 15.79 -23.31
N LEU A 284 -7.89 15.72 -22.43
CA LEU A 284 -6.63 16.44 -22.52
C LEU A 284 -5.52 15.43 -22.33
N GLY A 285 -4.67 15.27 -23.34
CA GLY A 285 -3.60 14.28 -23.28
C GLY A 285 -2.36 14.69 -24.06
N ILE A 286 -1.28 13.99 -23.78
CA ILE A 286 -0.02 14.09 -24.50
C ILE A 286 -0.06 13.00 -25.59
N PRO A 287 0.02 13.36 -26.89
CA PRO A 287 -0.02 12.39 -27.98
C PRO A 287 1.04 11.31 -27.82
N GLU A 288 0.69 10.06 -28.20
CA GLU A 288 1.56 8.88 -28.30
C GLU A 288 2.17 8.35 -26.98
N LEU A 289 2.24 9.19 -25.94
CA LEU A 289 2.93 8.86 -24.69
C LEU A 289 2.26 7.74 -23.89
N GLY A 290 0.96 7.52 -24.08
CA GLY A 290 0.21 6.47 -23.40
C GLY A 290 0.66 5.07 -23.84
N SER A 291 0.80 4.84 -25.15
CA SER A 291 1.36 3.57 -25.67
C SER A 291 2.78 3.33 -25.18
N VAL A 292 3.62 4.37 -25.19
CA VAL A 292 5.01 4.28 -24.71
C VAL A 292 5.07 3.90 -23.23
N ILE A 293 4.28 4.51 -22.35
CA ILE A 293 4.31 4.18 -20.91
C ILE A 293 3.79 2.76 -20.66
N ILE A 294 2.71 2.37 -21.34
CA ILE A 294 2.00 1.12 -21.03
C ILE A 294 2.66 -0.11 -21.64
N THR A 295 3.29 0.07 -22.81
CA THR A 295 3.84 -1.05 -23.59
C THR A 295 5.35 -0.96 -23.76
N HIS A 296 5.98 0.17 -23.39
CA HIS A 296 7.37 0.50 -23.67
C HIS A 296 7.69 0.57 -25.18
N ASP A 297 6.65 0.79 -25.99
CA ASP A 297 6.70 0.91 -27.46
C ASP A 297 5.66 1.95 -27.93
N ALA A 298 6.02 2.82 -28.86
CA ALA A 298 5.09 3.79 -29.44
C ALA A 298 4.04 3.10 -30.33
N ASP A 299 4.44 2.03 -31.02
CA ASP A 299 3.57 1.23 -31.89
C ASP A 299 2.74 0.21 -31.10
N GLY A 300 2.99 0.09 -29.78
CA GLY A 300 2.33 -0.86 -28.92
C GLY A 300 0.82 -0.65 -28.83
N VAL A 301 0.06 -1.72 -29.09
CA VAL A 301 -1.40 -1.73 -29.04
C VAL A 301 -1.89 -1.89 -27.61
N VAL A 302 -2.73 -0.95 -27.17
CA VAL A 302 -3.39 -0.99 -25.85
C VAL A 302 -4.86 -1.37 -26.05
N ARG A 303 -5.32 -2.38 -25.33
CA ARG A 303 -6.71 -2.84 -25.39
C ARG A 303 -7.67 -1.78 -24.82
N GLY A 304 -8.80 -1.58 -25.49
CA GLY A 304 -9.85 -0.65 -25.07
C GLY A 304 -10.99 -1.34 -24.36
N LEU A 305 -11.71 -0.59 -23.52
CA LEU A 305 -12.85 -1.08 -22.72
C LEU A 305 -13.93 -1.79 -23.55
N LYS A 306 -14.11 -1.43 -24.81
CA LYS A 306 -15.09 -2.04 -25.74
C LYS A 306 -14.78 -3.49 -26.09
N ASP A 307 -13.57 -3.97 -25.82
CA ASP A 307 -13.23 -5.39 -25.97
C ASP A 307 -13.92 -6.29 -24.91
N TRP A 308 -14.44 -5.70 -23.84
CA TRP A 308 -15.17 -6.41 -22.78
C TRP A 308 -16.65 -6.06 -22.80
N LYS A 309 -17.49 -7.01 -22.34
CA LYS A 309 -18.90 -6.74 -22.08
C LYS A 309 -19.02 -5.65 -21.01
N ARG A 310 -20.06 -4.83 -21.09
CA ARG A 310 -20.28 -3.70 -20.18
C ARG A 310 -20.30 -4.11 -18.69
N GLU A 311 -20.83 -5.29 -18.39
CA GLU A 311 -20.90 -5.86 -17.04
C GLU A 311 -19.55 -6.31 -16.46
N ASP A 312 -18.57 -6.59 -17.32
CA ASP A 312 -17.22 -7.04 -16.94
C ASP A 312 -16.21 -5.88 -16.85
N ARG A 313 -16.64 -4.65 -17.13
CA ARG A 313 -15.78 -3.46 -17.10
C ARG A 313 -15.69 -2.89 -15.68
N PRO A 314 -14.48 -2.48 -15.24
CA PRO A 314 -14.34 -1.70 -14.01
C PRO A 314 -15.03 -0.33 -14.14
N PRO A 315 -15.48 0.28 -13.04
CA PRO A 315 -15.97 1.66 -13.04
C PRO A 315 -14.86 2.61 -13.50
N VAL A 316 -15.09 3.36 -14.57
CA VAL A 316 -14.05 4.10 -15.30
C VAL A 316 -13.67 5.37 -14.57
N ALA A 317 -14.65 6.20 -14.19
CA ALA A 317 -14.40 7.53 -13.61
C ALA A 317 -13.56 7.46 -12.33
N ILE A 318 -13.97 6.63 -11.36
CA ILE A 318 -13.26 6.50 -10.09
C ILE A 318 -11.85 5.92 -10.31
N THR A 319 -11.70 4.93 -11.19
CA THR A 319 -10.40 4.31 -11.48
C THR A 319 -9.45 5.30 -12.13
N PHE A 320 -9.92 6.05 -13.14
CA PHE A 320 -9.17 7.09 -13.83
C PHE A 320 -8.69 8.18 -12.85
N PHE A 321 -9.62 8.81 -12.13
CA PHE A 321 -9.26 9.91 -11.23
C PHE A 321 -8.40 9.47 -10.05
N SER A 322 -8.64 8.28 -9.48
CA SER A 322 -7.77 7.73 -8.42
C SER A 322 -6.35 7.49 -8.91
N PHE A 323 -6.16 6.99 -10.13
CA PHE A 323 -4.83 6.82 -10.71
C PHE A 323 -4.12 8.15 -10.96
N ARG A 324 -4.83 9.14 -11.53
CA ARG A 324 -4.26 10.49 -11.76
C ARG A 324 -3.87 11.16 -10.45
N LEU A 325 -4.68 11.02 -9.40
CA LEU A 325 -4.33 11.50 -8.07
C LEU A 325 -3.07 10.79 -7.53
N MET A 326 -3.01 9.46 -7.63
CA MET A 326 -1.86 8.68 -7.17
C MET A 326 -0.56 9.10 -7.87
N VAL A 327 -0.56 9.16 -9.21
CA VAL A 327 0.60 9.58 -10.01
C VAL A 327 0.96 11.03 -9.74
N GLY A 328 -0.03 11.92 -9.67
CA GLY A 328 0.19 13.34 -9.36
C GLY A 328 0.86 13.55 -8.01
N VAL A 329 0.41 12.82 -6.97
CA VAL A 329 1.05 12.85 -5.64
C VAL A 329 2.46 12.25 -5.73
N GLY A 330 2.67 11.15 -6.47
CA GLY A 330 4.01 10.58 -6.70
C GLY A 330 4.99 11.55 -7.35
N LEU A 331 4.56 12.29 -8.38
CA LEU A 331 5.36 13.33 -9.03
C LEU A 331 5.62 14.52 -8.11
N ALA A 332 4.64 14.92 -7.29
CA ALA A 332 4.83 15.97 -6.29
C ALA A 332 5.85 15.55 -5.21
N MET A 333 5.84 14.28 -4.78
CA MET A 333 6.87 13.74 -3.88
C MET A 333 8.25 13.75 -4.54
N LEU A 334 8.34 13.38 -5.83
CA LEU A 334 9.60 13.41 -6.57
C LEU A 334 10.15 14.83 -6.69
N ALA A 335 9.30 15.80 -7.03
CA ALA A 335 9.67 17.21 -7.08
C ALA A 335 10.14 17.71 -5.71
N LEU A 336 9.45 17.33 -4.62
CA LEU A 336 9.84 17.66 -3.26
C LEU A 336 11.24 17.12 -2.91
N VAL A 337 11.52 15.87 -3.27
CA VAL A 337 12.82 15.23 -3.05
C VAL A 337 13.93 15.91 -3.83
N ILE A 338 13.71 16.20 -5.12
CA ILE A 338 14.68 16.90 -5.98
C ILE A 338 14.97 18.29 -5.42
N TYR A 339 13.92 19.04 -5.08
CA TYR A 339 14.06 20.38 -4.51
C TYR A 339 14.76 20.34 -3.14
N GLY A 340 14.38 19.42 -2.26
CA GLY A 340 14.99 19.28 -0.95
C GLY A 340 16.42 18.77 -0.96
N GLY A 341 16.85 18.06 -2.01
CA GLY A 341 18.25 17.69 -2.22
C GLY A 341 19.11 18.82 -2.79
N TRP A 342 18.48 19.82 -3.42
CA TRP A 342 19.15 20.99 -3.97
C TRP A 342 19.42 22.09 -2.94
N VAL A 343 18.52 22.27 -1.96
CA VAL A 343 18.63 23.25 -0.86
C VAL A 343 19.54 22.76 0.26
#